data_AF-A0A6B3L788-F1
#
_entry.id   AF-A0A6B3L788-F1
#
_cell.length_a   1.000
_cell.length_b   1.000
_cell.length_c   1.000
_cell.angle_alpha   90.00
_cell.angle_beta   90.00
_cell.angle_gamma   90.00
#
_symmetry.space_group_name_H-M   'P 1'
#
loop_
_entity.id
_entity.type
_entity.pdbx_description
1 polymer ?
#
loop_
_entity_poly.entity_id
_entity_poly.type
_entity_poly.pdbx_seq_one_letter_code
_entity_poly.pdbx_strand_id
1 'polypeptide(L)'
;MTRNIFKKQIPLAASAVILMLGSAWADTVILNDGTKYEGNVLSETDEKVVIQVRVGGILDEKHIPASEVQGVVMQTPEQKMWEKSKVTLPTPDLRGVAYYDELIDEKLKPFIAEFPTGVHIREAKLQLETLEGEKEKVQQGGVKIDGLWLSPEEYEQRKYWIDAEKELLEMRNHADEGNIVSALRTFDALENEYPESGAFAQALTEVRPVLERYDRELRAEIDRGLTLDDRVRAATGSLSGAEKRVTEATIRRKAELAEKRTEREKKQDVKWLTPNEYDNRMLGDIRKTVKSELERVIELNPAVIEERAELLQRIEKTLYEGRLDTAASLMERHEAKLDDSEYLEELAKLEERLRNEQASREEAEVVMEVDKESIAKAASEAVEAEKDAEEAAAAEAEEEVQEVSGWGDADAPKEGEEGGFSMVTVGIVVLLLVLAGAVFANIKKKNED
;
A
#
# COMPACT_ATOMS: atom_id res chain seq x y z
N MET A 1 -14.13 -36.61 -62.05
CA MET A 1 -12.93 -36.41 -62.88
C MET A 1 -11.84 -35.82 -61.99
N THR A 2 -11.09 -36.64 -61.23
CA THR A 2 -9.74 -37.16 -61.57
C THR A 2 -8.71 -36.10 -61.96
N ARG A 3 -7.78 -35.77 -61.03
CA ARG A 3 -6.35 -36.07 -61.23
C ARG A 3 -5.52 -35.98 -59.93
N ASN A 4 -4.84 -37.09 -59.66
CA ASN A 4 -3.78 -37.31 -58.68
C ASN A 4 -2.40 -36.98 -59.29
N ILE A 5 -1.35 -37.03 -58.43
CA ILE A 5 0.11 -37.15 -58.68
C ILE A 5 0.83 -35.79 -58.70
N PHE A 6 1.68 -35.44 -57.72
CA PHE A 6 2.98 -36.07 -57.47
C PHE A 6 3.35 -36.28 -55.99
N LYS A 7 3.61 -37.55 -55.67
CA LYS A 7 4.47 -37.99 -54.57
C LYS A 7 5.92 -37.67 -54.92
N LYS A 8 6.70 -37.16 -53.97
CA LYS A 8 8.15 -37.36 -53.94
C LYS A 8 8.58 -37.71 -52.53
N GLN A 9 8.83 -39.00 -52.30
CA GLN A 9 9.58 -39.50 -51.15
C GLN A 9 11.07 -39.37 -51.46
N ILE A 10 11.84 -38.78 -50.54
CA ILE A 10 13.31 -38.94 -50.37
C ILE A 10 13.58 -38.90 -48.85
N PRO A 11 14.55 -39.69 -48.31
CA PRO A 11 14.39 -40.42 -47.06
C PRO A 11 15.01 -39.78 -45.81
N LEU A 12 14.60 -40.36 -44.68
CA LEU A 12 15.18 -40.35 -43.33
C LEU A 12 16.70 -40.07 -43.28
N ALA A 13 17.10 -38.98 -42.61
CA ALA A 13 18.16 -38.92 -41.58
C ALA A 13 18.65 -37.48 -41.39
N ALA A 14 18.11 -36.78 -40.39
CA ALA A 14 18.86 -35.84 -39.57
C ALA A 14 18.00 -35.46 -38.37
N SER A 15 18.43 -35.97 -37.22
CA SER A 15 17.97 -35.59 -35.90
C SER A 15 18.18 -34.07 -35.72
N ALA A 16 17.10 -33.33 -35.50
CA ALA A 16 17.16 -32.01 -34.89
C ALA A 16 16.10 -32.00 -33.78
N VAL A 17 16.54 -32.38 -32.59
CA VAL A 17 15.89 -32.03 -31.34
C VAL A 17 15.80 -30.50 -31.33
N ILE A 18 14.63 -29.96 -31.66
CA ILE A 18 14.31 -28.55 -31.47
C ILE A 18 14.21 -28.36 -29.96
N LEU A 19 15.35 -28.03 -29.36
CA LEU A 19 15.43 -27.40 -28.06
C LEU A 19 14.59 -26.11 -28.15
N MET A 20 13.36 -26.17 -27.61
CA MET A 20 12.58 -25.00 -27.24
C MET A 20 13.29 -24.28 -26.10
N LEU A 21 14.35 -23.55 -26.44
CA LEU A 21 14.97 -22.57 -25.56
C LEU A 21 14.40 -21.20 -25.94
N GLY A 22 13.57 -20.68 -25.05
CA GLY A 22 13.15 -19.28 -24.88
C GLY A 22 13.04 -18.45 -26.16
N SER A 23 11.89 -18.50 -26.84
CA SER A 23 11.56 -17.51 -27.85
C SER A 23 10.86 -16.33 -27.16
N ALA A 24 11.30 -15.11 -27.47
CA ALA A 24 10.61 -13.92 -27.02
C ALA A 24 9.18 -13.90 -27.61
N TRP A 25 8.25 -13.32 -26.86
CA TRP A 25 6.81 -13.50 -27.03
C TRP A 25 6.24 -12.57 -28.12
N ALA A 26 6.59 -12.81 -29.39
CA ALA A 26 6.03 -12.13 -30.57
C ALA A 26 5.73 -13.13 -31.71
N ASP A 27 4.95 -12.73 -32.73
CA ASP A 27 4.79 -13.58 -33.92
C ASP A 27 6.18 -13.76 -34.56
N THR A 28 6.51 -14.99 -34.94
CA THR A 28 7.85 -15.33 -35.42
C THR A 28 7.79 -15.87 -36.84
N VAL A 29 8.52 -15.25 -37.76
CA VAL A 29 8.76 -15.79 -39.11
C VAL A 29 10.13 -16.43 -39.13
N ILE A 30 10.18 -17.74 -39.37
CA ILE A 30 11.40 -18.55 -39.47
C ILE A 30 11.71 -18.73 -40.95
N LEU A 31 12.91 -18.37 -41.36
CA LEU A 31 13.40 -18.54 -42.73
C LEU A 31 14.08 -19.90 -42.93
N ASN A 32 14.20 -20.32 -44.20
CA ASN A 32 14.86 -21.57 -44.59
C ASN A 32 16.36 -21.63 -44.21
N ASP A 33 17.01 -20.49 -44.03
CA ASP A 33 18.39 -20.39 -43.56
C ASP A 33 18.53 -20.42 -42.02
N GLY A 34 17.40 -20.50 -41.30
CA GLY A 34 17.33 -20.50 -39.84
C GLY A 34 17.21 -19.09 -39.21
N THR A 35 17.21 -18.02 -40.00
CA THR A 35 16.98 -16.65 -39.52
C THR A 35 15.57 -16.50 -38.98
N LYS A 36 15.40 -15.78 -37.87
CA LYS A 36 14.10 -15.51 -37.25
C LYS A 36 13.81 -14.01 -37.23
N TYR A 37 12.59 -13.64 -37.62
CA TYR A 37 12.05 -12.29 -37.41
C TYR A 37 10.94 -12.35 -36.37
N GLU A 38 11.10 -11.60 -35.29
CA GLU A 38 10.13 -11.46 -34.20
C GLU A 38 9.41 -10.11 -34.34
N GLY A 39 8.08 -10.13 -34.41
CA GLY A 39 7.29 -8.94 -34.72
C GLY A 39 5.79 -9.20 -34.79
N ASN A 40 5.03 -8.28 -35.37
CA ASN A 40 3.60 -8.48 -35.63
C ASN A 40 3.41 -8.87 -37.11
N VAL A 41 2.88 -10.05 -37.39
CA VAL A 41 2.63 -10.48 -38.78
C VAL A 41 1.39 -9.77 -39.30
N LEU A 42 1.56 -8.92 -40.31
CA LEU A 42 0.51 -8.07 -40.89
C LEU A 42 -0.28 -8.82 -41.98
N SER A 43 0.39 -9.66 -42.76
CA SER A 43 -0.27 -10.48 -43.79
C SER A 43 0.58 -11.70 -44.16
N GLU A 44 -0.10 -12.80 -44.48
CA GLU A 44 0.46 -14.02 -45.05
C GLU A 44 -0.31 -14.34 -46.34
N THR A 45 0.40 -14.44 -47.45
CA THR A 45 -0.14 -14.77 -48.77
C THR A 45 0.75 -15.83 -49.42
N ASP A 46 0.25 -16.49 -50.46
CA ASP A 46 1.01 -17.51 -51.20
C ASP A 46 2.34 -16.99 -51.79
N GLU A 47 2.49 -15.67 -51.95
CA GLU A 47 3.68 -15.03 -52.53
C GLU A 47 4.63 -14.45 -51.48
N LYS A 48 4.10 -13.90 -50.37
CA LYS A 48 4.89 -13.19 -49.35
C LYS A 48 4.25 -13.20 -47.97
N VAL A 49 5.11 -13.10 -46.96
CA VAL A 49 4.78 -12.79 -45.57
C VAL A 49 5.26 -11.38 -45.25
N VAL A 50 4.42 -10.57 -44.63
CA VAL A 50 4.74 -9.20 -44.19
C VAL A 50 4.74 -9.15 -42.67
N ILE A 51 5.88 -8.80 -42.09
CA ILE A 51 6.05 -8.69 -40.63
C ILE A 51 6.55 -7.29 -40.26
N GLN A 52 5.94 -6.70 -39.23
CA GLN A 52 6.41 -5.45 -38.64
C GLN A 52 7.40 -5.76 -37.52
N VAL A 53 8.66 -5.35 -37.69
CA VAL A 53 9.76 -5.59 -36.76
C VAL A 53 10.24 -4.27 -36.16
N ARG A 54 10.72 -4.29 -34.90
CA ARG A 54 11.30 -3.11 -34.26
C ARG A 54 12.82 -3.12 -34.45
N VAL A 55 13.37 -2.16 -35.19
CA VAL A 55 14.81 -2.00 -35.39
C VAL A 55 15.23 -0.64 -34.82
N GLY A 56 16.04 -0.64 -33.76
CA GLY A 56 16.55 0.60 -33.15
C GLY A 56 15.46 1.56 -32.64
N GLY A 57 14.32 1.03 -32.20
CA GLY A 57 13.17 1.82 -31.72
C GLY A 57 12.18 2.26 -32.80
N ILE A 58 12.49 2.04 -34.08
CA ILE A 58 11.61 2.36 -35.22
C ILE A 58 10.88 1.09 -35.65
N LEU A 59 9.60 1.21 -35.98
CA LEU A 59 8.82 0.14 -36.60
C LEU A 59 9.13 0.09 -38.09
N ASP A 60 9.62 -1.05 -38.56
CA ASP A 60 9.94 -1.32 -39.96
C ASP A 60 9.07 -2.47 -40.48
N GLU A 61 8.63 -2.38 -41.73
CA GLU A 61 7.85 -3.42 -42.38
C GLU A 61 8.73 -4.25 -43.30
N LYS A 62 8.85 -5.54 -43.00
CA LYS A 62 9.65 -6.47 -43.78
C LYS A 62 8.77 -7.35 -44.65
N HIS A 63 8.98 -7.28 -45.95
CA HIS A 63 8.36 -8.17 -46.93
C HIS A 63 9.30 -9.34 -47.22
N ILE A 64 8.86 -10.55 -46.90
CA ILE A 64 9.64 -11.78 -47.03
C ILE A 64 8.93 -12.68 -48.05
N PRO A 65 9.60 -13.12 -49.13
CA PRO A 65 9.00 -14.06 -50.08
C PRO A 65 8.60 -15.37 -49.39
N ALA A 66 7.41 -15.90 -49.69
CA ALA A 66 6.92 -17.14 -49.09
C ALA A 66 7.87 -18.34 -49.36
N SER A 67 8.61 -18.30 -50.48
CA SER A 67 9.63 -19.30 -50.83
C SER A 67 10.83 -19.35 -49.87
N GLU A 68 11.08 -18.27 -49.13
CA GLU A 68 12.18 -18.15 -48.18
C GLU A 68 11.75 -18.48 -46.74
N VAL A 69 10.44 -18.60 -46.51
CA VAL A 69 9.84 -18.88 -45.20
C VAL A 69 9.77 -20.39 -44.97
N GLN A 70 10.39 -20.82 -43.87
CA GLN A 70 10.29 -22.19 -43.36
C GLN A 70 9.00 -22.39 -42.56
N GLY A 71 8.58 -21.39 -41.79
CA GLY A 71 7.34 -21.44 -41.02
C GLY A 71 7.02 -20.13 -40.32
N VAL A 72 5.74 -19.93 -40.02
CA VAL A 72 5.24 -18.78 -39.27
C VAL A 72 4.59 -19.30 -37.99
N VAL A 73 5.01 -18.77 -36.84
CA VAL A 73 4.42 -19.05 -35.53
C VAL A 73 3.67 -17.79 -35.10
N MET A 74 2.34 -17.82 -35.21
CA MET A 74 1.49 -16.73 -34.75
C MET A 74 1.05 -16.97 -33.31
N GLN A 75 1.06 -15.92 -32.50
CA GLN A 75 0.45 -15.96 -31.18
C GLN A 75 -1.07 -16.11 -31.31
N THR A 76 -1.64 -16.95 -30.47
CA THR A 76 -3.10 -17.07 -30.37
C THR A 76 -3.70 -15.77 -29.82
N PRO A 77 -4.99 -15.47 -30.10
CA PRO A 77 -5.67 -14.33 -29.48
C PRO A 77 -5.56 -14.33 -27.94
N GLU A 78 -5.62 -15.52 -27.33
CA GLU A 78 -5.39 -15.72 -25.89
C GLU A 78 -3.99 -15.23 -25.48
N GLN A 79 -2.93 -15.68 -26.17
CA GLN A 79 -1.56 -15.28 -25.84
C GLN A 79 -1.35 -13.76 -25.99
N LYS A 80 -1.90 -13.16 -27.06
CA LYS A 80 -1.82 -11.71 -27.27
C LYS A 80 -2.54 -10.92 -26.17
N MET A 81 -3.67 -11.42 -25.68
CA MET A 81 -4.40 -10.79 -24.57
C MET A 81 -3.70 -11.03 -23.24
N TRP A 82 -3.20 -12.23 -22.99
CA TRP A 82 -2.47 -12.59 -21.77
C TRP A 82 -1.27 -11.66 -21.54
N GLU A 83 -0.48 -11.40 -22.58
CA GLU A 83 0.67 -10.48 -22.49
C GLU A 83 0.28 -9.05 -22.09
N LYS A 84 -0.94 -8.61 -22.43
CA LYS A 84 -1.47 -7.30 -22.03
C LYS A 84 -2.10 -7.31 -20.65
N SER A 85 -2.66 -8.44 -20.23
CA SER A 85 -3.42 -8.57 -18.99
C SER A 85 -2.60 -9.07 -17.81
N LYS A 86 -1.48 -9.75 -18.05
CA LYS A 86 -0.65 -10.33 -16.99
C LYS A 86 -0.16 -9.25 -16.03
N VAL A 87 -0.20 -9.57 -14.75
CA VAL A 87 0.24 -8.68 -13.68
C VAL A 87 1.58 -9.15 -13.14
N THR A 88 2.50 -8.22 -12.93
CA THR A 88 3.77 -8.51 -12.28
C THR A 88 3.55 -8.60 -10.77
N LEU A 89 3.89 -9.76 -10.20
CA LEU A 89 3.88 -10.01 -8.76
C LEU A 89 5.32 -10.19 -8.24
N PRO A 90 5.61 -9.81 -6.97
CA PRO A 90 4.71 -9.13 -6.04
C PRO A 90 4.36 -7.71 -6.52
N THR A 91 3.18 -7.22 -6.14
CA THR A 91 2.80 -5.82 -6.43
C THR A 91 3.75 -4.85 -5.72
N PRO A 92 3.97 -3.65 -6.29
CA PRO A 92 4.75 -2.62 -5.63
C PRO A 92 4.13 -2.19 -4.31
N ASP A 93 4.96 -1.62 -3.44
CA ASP A 93 4.54 -1.09 -2.14
C ASP A 93 3.68 0.19 -2.28
N LEU A 94 3.02 0.57 -1.18
CA LEU A 94 2.25 1.82 -1.03
C LEU A 94 1.14 2.03 -2.07
N ARG A 95 0.52 0.94 -2.54
CA ARG A 95 -0.60 1.00 -3.49
C ARG A 95 -1.95 1.07 -2.77
N GLY A 96 -2.81 1.97 -3.23
CA GLY A 96 -4.19 2.14 -2.76
C GLY A 96 -5.19 1.27 -3.53
N VAL A 97 -6.46 1.27 -3.08
CA VAL A 97 -7.54 0.42 -3.63
C VAL A 97 -7.71 0.58 -5.14
N ALA A 98 -7.67 1.82 -5.65
CA ALA A 98 -7.86 2.10 -7.08
C ALA A 98 -6.83 1.41 -7.99
N TYR A 99 -5.59 1.24 -7.52
CA TYR A 99 -4.56 0.51 -8.25
C TYR A 99 -4.95 -0.96 -8.43
N TYR A 100 -5.47 -1.60 -7.38
CA TYR A 100 -5.93 -2.98 -7.46
C TYR A 100 -7.20 -3.11 -8.31
N ASP A 101 -8.11 -2.15 -8.24
CA ASP A 101 -9.30 -2.10 -9.09
C ASP A 101 -8.92 -2.09 -10.58
N GLU A 102 -7.95 -1.27 -10.98
CA GLU A 102 -7.45 -1.25 -12.36
C GLU A 102 -6.93 -2.64 -12.79
N LEU A 103 -6.07 -3.26 -11.99
CA LEU A 103 -5.48 -4.55 -12.34
C LEU A 103 -6.52 -5.69 -12.35
N ILE A 104 -7.46 -5.67 -11.41
CA ILE A 104 -8.48 -6.72 -11.28
C ILE A 104 -9.55 -6.55 -12.36
N ASP A 105 -10.17 -5.37 -12.43
CA ASP A 105 -11.37 -5.13 -13.23
C ASP A 105 -11.04 -4.81 -14.70
N GLU A 106 -9.91 -4.16 -14.99
CA GLU A 106 -9.53 -3.80 -16.36
C GLU A 106 -8.62 -4.82 -17.04
N LYS A 107 -7.87 -5.63 -16.27
CA LYS A 107 -6.90 -6.60 -16.84
C LYS A 107 -7.32 -8.06 -16.65
N LEU A 108 -7.39 -8.55 -15.41
CA LEU A 108 -7.53 -9.98 -15.16
C LEU A 108 -8.96 -10.51 -15.36
N LYS A 109 -9.99 -9.84 -14.84
CA LYS A 109 -11.39 -10.28 -15.01
C LYS A 109 -11.81 -10.37 -16.49
N PRO A 110 -11.50 -9.37 -17.35
CA PRO A 110 -11.79 -9.47 -18.77
C PRO A 110 -11.10 -10.66 -19.45
N PHE A 111 -9.83 -10.92 -19.12
CA PHE A 111 -9.10 -12.07 -19.67
C PHE A 111 -9.72 -13.41 -19.27
N ILE A 112 -10.07 -13.57 -17.99
CA ILE A 112 -10.70 -14.79 -17.46
C ILE A 112 -12.07 -15.03 -18.10
N ALA A 113 -12.84 -13.97 -18.33
CA ALA A 113 -14.16 -14.05 -18.97
C ALA A 113 -14.07 -14.45 -20.45
N GLU A 114 -13.10 -13.89 -21.19
CA GLU A 114 -12.91 -14.17 -22.62
C GLU A 114 -12.31 -15.58 -22.86
N PHE A 115 -11.39 -16.02 -21.98
CA PHE A 115 -10.65 -17.28 -22.15
C PHE A 115 -10.81 -18.26 -20.95
N PRO A 116 -12.05 -18.72 -20.63
CA PRO A 116 -12.32 -19.51 -19.43
C PRO A 116 -11.68 -20.91 -19.41
N THR A 117 -11.17 -21.38 -20.55
CA THR A 117 -10.48 -22.67 -20.71
C THR A 117 -9.09 -22.52 -21.34
N GLY A 118 -8.57 -21.29 -21.38
CA GLY A 118 -7.26 -20.98 -21.96
C GLY A 118 -6.09 -21.61 -21.21
N VAL A 119 -4.92 -21.66 -21.86
CA VAL A 119 -3.69 -22.20 -21.28
C VAL A 119 -3.25 -21.42 -20.03
N HIS A 120 -3.45 -20.10 -20.02
CA HIS A 120 -3.04 -19.22 -18.91
C HIS A 120 -4.11 -19.02 -17.84
N ILE A 121 -5.27 -19.68 -17.94
CA ILE A 121 -6.40 -19.43 -17.03
C ILE A 121 -6.08 -19.74 -15.56
N ARG A 122 -5.23 -20.73 -15.30
CA ARG A 122 -4.82 -21.09 -13.94
C ARG A 122 -3.95 -19.98 -13.33
N GLU A 123 -3.02 -19.45 -14.11
CA GLU A 123 -2.13 -18.37 -13.69
C GLU A 123 -2.92 -17.07 -13.46
N ALA A 124 -3.82 -16.72 -14.39
CA ALA A 124 -4.70 -15.56 -14.27
C ALA A 124 -5.55 -15.60 -12.99
N LYS A 125 -6.12 -16.77 -12.66
CA LYS A 125 -6.92 -16.94 -11.44
C LYS A 125 -6.08 -16.83 -10.16
N LEU A 126 -4.85 -17.34 -10.17
CA LEU A 126 -3.94 -17.21 -9.03
C LEU A 126 -3.51 -15.75 -8.81
N GLN A 127 -3.22 -15.03 -9.90
CA GLN A 127 -2.93 -13.60 -9.83
C GLN A 127 -4.14 -12.82 -9.31
N LEU A 128 -5.34 -13.15 -9.78
CA LEU A 128 -6.58 -12.52 -9.32
C LEU A 128 -6.79 -12.72 -7.81
N GLU A 129 -6.68 -13.96 -7.32
CA GLU A 129 -6.81 -14.27 -5.88
C GLU A 129 -5.78 -13.52 -5.03
N THR A 130 -4.55 -13.41 -5.53
CA THR A 130 -3.49 -12.64 -4.84
C THR A 130 -3.86 -11.17 -4.75
N LEU A 131 -4.29 -10.55 -5.86
CA LEU A 131 -4.66 -9.13 -5.88
C LEU A 131 -5.92 -8.83 -5.07
N GLU A 132 -6.91 -9.73 -5.07
CA GLU A 132 -8.11 -9.59 -4.24
C GLU A 132 -7.76 -9.63 -2.74
N GLY A 133 -6.87 -10.55 -2.33
CA GLY A 133 -6.36 -10.60 -0.95
C GLY A 133 -5.52 -9.40 -0.55
N GLU A 134 -4.68 -8.88 -1.45
CA GLU A 134 -3.93 -7.64 -1.20
C GLU A 134 -4.86 -6.42 -1.11
N LYS A 135 -5.85 -6.31 -2.00
CA LYS A 135 -6.87 -5.26 -1.97
C LYS A 135 -7.66 -5.27 -0.66
N GLU A 136 -8.06 -6.44 -0.18
CA GLU A 136 -8.80 -6.57 1.09
C GLU A 136 -7.98 -6.02 2.27
N LYS A 137 -6.68 -6.30 2.32
CA LYS A 137 -5.79 -5.75 3.36
C LYS A 137 -5.75 -4.22 3.31
N VAL A 138 -5.67 -3.63 2.11
CA VAL A 138 -5.71 -2.18 1.94
C VAL A 138 -7.07 -1.60 2.38
N GLN A 139 -8.17 -2.28 2.07
CA GLN A 139 -9.51 -1.87 2.50
C GLN A 139 -9.68 -1.93 4.02
N GLN A 140 -8.97 -2.83 4.69
CA GLN A 140 -8.89 -2.92 6.15
C GLN A 140 -7.92 -1.90 6.77
N GLY A 141 -7.33 -1.00 5.97
CA GLY A 141 -6.39 0.03 6.43
C GLY A 141 -4.94 -0.43 6.51
N GLY A 142 -4.62 -1.64 6.04
CA GLY A 142 -3.24 -2.13 5.97
C GLY A 142 -2.45 -1.47 4.85
N VAL A 143 -1.14 -1.33 5.05
CA VAL A 143 -0.23 -0.72 4.07
C VAL A 143 0.93 -1.66 3.80
N LYS A 144 1.30 -1.82 2.52
CA LYS A 144 2.44 -2.64 2.10
C LYS A 144 3.71 -1.81 2.01
N ILE A 145 4.77 -2.20 2.72
CA ILE A 145 6.08 -1.54 2.76
C ILE A 145 7.19 -2.59 2.83
N ASP A 146 8.20 -2.47 1.98
CA ASP A 146 9.29 -3.43 1.81
C ASP A 146 8.78 -4.86 1.58
N GLY A 147 7.66 -4.99 0.86
CA GLY A 147 6.98 -6.25 0.62
C GLY A 147 6.21 -6.83 1.82
N LEU A 148 6.21 -6.17 2.99
CA LEU A 148 5.51 -6.58 4.20
C LEU A 148 4.21 -5.80 4.39
N TRP A 149 3.17 -6.47 4.89
CA TRP A 149 1.89 -5.84 5.22
C TRP A 149 1.92 -5.35 6.67
N LEU A 150 1.77 -4.04 6.84
CA LEU A 150 1.56 -3.39 8.13
C LEU A 150 0.06 -3.33 8.43
N SER A 151 -0.30 -3.63 9.67
CA SER A 151 -1.63 -3.38 10.22
C SER A 151 -1.91 -1.87 10.35
N PRO A 152 -3.18 -1.45 10.51
CA PRO A 152 -3.50 -0.05 10.78
C PRO A 152 -2.78 0.52 12.00
N GLU A 153 -2.62 -0.27 13.07
CA GLU A 153 -1.90 0.15 14.28
C GLU A 153 -0.41 0.37 14.01
N GLU A 154 0.25 -0.56 13.30
CA GLU A 154 1.66 -0.40 12.91
C GLU A 154 1.86 0.76 11.93
N TYR A 155 0.87 1.04 11.09
CA TYR A 155 0.87 2.22 10.23
C TYR A 155 0.81 3.51 11.06
N GLU A 156 -0.11 3.60 12.02
CA GLU A 156 -0.23 4.79 12.88
C GLU A 156 1.04 5.05 13.69
N GLN A 157 1.70 3.99 14.19
CA GLN A 157 2.99 4.11 14.88
C GLN A 157 4.11 4.66 14.00
N ARG A 158 3.99 4.57 12.67
CA ARG A 158 5.03 4.99 11.71
C ARG A 158 4.51 6.03 10.73
N LYS A 159 3.38 6.67 11.03
CA LYS A 159 2.59 7.45 10.09
C LYS A 159 3.41 8.53 9.39
N TYR A 160 4.19 9.29 10.15
CA TYR A 160 5.06 10.35 9.64
C TYR A 160 5.99 9.85 8.53
N TRP A 161 6.74 8.78 8.79
CA TRP A 161 7.69 8.22 7.83
C TRP A 161 7.00 7.58 6.62
N ILE A 162 5.90 6.87 6.86
CA ILE A 162 5.18 6.17 5.79
C ILE A 162 4.51 7.18 4.86
N ASP A 163 3.89 8.23 5.40
CA ASP A 163 3.23 9.24 4.57
C ASP A 163 4.26 10.07 3.79
N ALA A 164 5.44 10.34 4.35
CA ALA A 164 6.55 10.91 3.58
C ALA A 164 6.97 10.03 2.39
N GLU A 165 7.06 8.70 2.57
CA GLU A 165 7.35 7.77 1.47
C GLU A 165 6.24 7.72 0.41
N LYS A 166 4.97 7.88 0.81
CA LYS A 166 3.85 7.99 -0.15
C LYS A 166 3.96 9.26 -0.99
N GLU A 167 4.25 10.40 -0.37
CA GLU A 167 4.44 11.66 -1.08
C GLU A 167 5.63 11.58 -2.05
N LEU A 168 6.74 10.94 -1.65
CA LEU A 168 7.86 10.68 -2.57
C LEU A 168 7.44 9.80 -3.75
N LEU A 169 6.67 8.75 -3.52
CA LEU A 169 6.13 7.90 -4.59
C LEU A 169 5.21 8.69 -5.52
N GLU A 170 4.37 9.57 -5.00
CA GLU A 170 3.50 10.44 -5.79
C GLU A 170 4.30 11.44 -6.64
N MET A 171 5.36 12.03 -6.07
CA MET A 171 6.30 12.89 -6.80
C MET A 171 6.91 12.15 -7.99
N ARG A 172 7.36 10.89 -7.80
CA ARG A 172 7.90 10.04 -8.86
C ARG A 172 6.87 9.75 -9.94
N ASN A 173 5.65 9.36 -9.55
CA ASN A 173 4.57 9.09 -10.51
C ASN A 173 4.28 10.32 -11.38
N HIS A 174 4.18 11.51 -10.76
CA HIS A 174 4.01 12.75 -11.52
C HIS A 174 5.19 13.05 -12.45
N ALA A 175 6.42 12.80 -12.00
CA ALA A 175 7.61 13.01 -12.83
C ALA A 175 7.66 12.05 -14.04
N ASP A 176 7.24 10.80 -13.86
CA ASP A 176 7.20 9.76 -14.90
C ASP A 176 6.07 10.01 -15.91
N GLU A 177 4.92 10.52 -15.45
CA GLU A 177 3.81 10.96 -16.30
C GLU A 177 4.12 12.24 -17.11
N GLY A 178 5.24 12.90 -16.82
CA GLY A 178 5.59 14.20 -17.41
C GLY A 178 4.82 15.38 -16.78
N ASN A 179 4.10 15.15 -15.69
CA ASN A 179 3.38 16.16 -14.91
C ASN A 179 4.34 16.94 -13.99
N ILE A 180 5.32 17.65 -14.58
CA ILE A 180 6.42 18.30 -13.87
C ILE A 180 5.94 19.26 -12.76
N VAL A 181 4.93 20.09 -13.04
CA VAL A 181 4.42 21.06 -12.04
C VAL A 181 3.83 20.35 -10.83
N SER A 182 3.12 19.25 -11.03
CA SER A 182 2.58 18.46 -9.92
C SER A 182 3.71 17.81 -9.12
N ALA A 183 4.70 17.22 -9.78
CA ALA A 183 5.87 16.65 -9.10
C ALA A 183 6.58 17.70 -8.21
N LEU A 184 6.80 18.92 -8.71
CA LEU A 184 7.43 19.98 -7.93
C LEU A 184 6.57 20.47 -6.76
N ARG A 185 5.24 20.45 -6.89
CA ARG A 185 4.33 20.77 -5.78
C ARG A 185 4.34 19.69 -4.71
N THR A 186 4.39 18.41 -5.10
CA THR A 186 4.55 17.30 -4.16
C THR A 186 5.91 17.37 -3.46
N PHE A 187 6.97 17.75 -4.18
CA PHE A 187 8.27 18.02 -3.57
C PHE A 187 8.22 19.14 -2.52
N ASP A 188 7.54 20.26 -2.81
CA ASP A 188 7.34 21.32 -1.81
C ASP A 188 6.51 20.83 -0.62
N ALA A 189 5.47 20.00 -0.83
CA ALA A 189 4.68 19.43 0.25
C ALA A 189 5.55 18.54 1.16
N LEU A 190 6.39 17.69 0.55
CA LEU A 190 7.35 16.86 1.26
C LEU A 190 8.33 17.68 2.09
N GLU A 191 8.84 18.79 1.55
CA GLU A 191 9.71 19.72 2.28
C GLU A 191 9.02 20.37 3.48
N ASN A 192 7.76 20.78 3.31
CA ASN A 192 7.04 21.52 4.35
C ASN A 192 6.47 20.61 5.44
N GLU A 193 6.00 19.42 5.08
CA GLU A 193 5.31 18.50 5.99
C GLU A 193 6.26 17.44 6.58
N TYR A 194 7.27 17.02 5.81
CA TYR A 194 8.18 15.94 6.18
C TYR A 194 9.67 16.31 6.03
N PRO A 195 10.14 17.49 6.50
CA PRO A 195 11.50 17.96 6.29
C PRO A 195 12.58 17.04 6.89
N GLU A 196 12.21 16.21 7.86
CA GLU A 196 13.11 15.31 8.58
C GLU A 196 13.08 13.87 8.08
N SER A 197 12.30 13.60 7.03
CA SER A 197 12.14 12.26 6.48
C SER A 197 13.31 11.84 5.60
N GLY A 198 13.61 10.54 5.61
CA GLY A 198 14.49 9.93 4.61
C GLY A 198 13.93 10.11 3.19
N ALA A 199 12.60 10.08 3.06
CA ALA A 199 11.90 10.37 1.82
C ALA A 199 12.25 11.77 1.27
N PHE A 200 12.30 12.81 2.11
CA PHE A 200 12.73 14.15 1.71
C PHE A 200 14.20 14.20 1.28
N ALA A 201 15.09 13.53 2.03
CA ALA A 201 16.49 13.38 1.63
C ALA A 201 16.63 12.75 0.23
N GLN A 202 15.83 11.70 -0.04
CA GLN A 202 15.82 11.06 -1.36
C GLN A 202 15.22 11.98 -2.43
N ALA A 203 14.14 12.69 -2.12
CA ALA A 203 13.50 13.63 -3.03
C ALA A 203 14.44 14.75 -3.48
N LEU A 204 15.31 15.25 -2.60
CA LEU A 204 16.35 16.23 -2.95
C LEU A 204 17.30 15.72 -4.05
N THR A 205 17.54 14.42 -4.11
CA THR A 205 18.37 13.81 -5.15
C THR A 205 17.58 13.67 -6.46
N GLU A 206 16.31 13.28 -6.37
CA GLU A 206 15.45 12.96 -7.52
C GLU A 206 14.81 14.19 -8.18
N VAL A 207 14.60 15.28 -7.44
CA VAL A 207 14.01 16.51 -7.97
C VAL A 207 14.97 17.26 -8.91
N ARG A 208 16.29 17.06 -8.77
CA ARG A 208 17.31 17.72 -9.60
C ARG A 208 17.10 17.48 -11.11
N PRO A 209 17.03 16.23 -11.62
CA PRO A 209 16.75 15.99 -13.04
C PRO A 209 15.36 16.50 -13.47
N VAL A 210 14.38 16.57 -12.57
CA VAL A 210 13.04 17.14 -12.85
C VAL A 210 13.15 18.65 -13.09
N LEU A 211 13.86 19.38 -12.23
CA LEU A 211 14.12 20.82 -12.37
C LEU A 211 14.93 21.13 -13.63
N GLU A 212 15.97 20.35 -13.92
CA GLU A 212 16.78 20.50 -15.14
C GLU A 212 15.97 20.27 -16.42
N ARG A 213 15.09 19.26 -16.41
CA ARG A 213 14.13 19.01 -17.49
C ARG A 213 13.19 20.20 -17.64
N TYR A 214 12.69 20.74 -16.53
CA TYR A 214 11.76 21.87 -16.57
C TYR A 214 12.39 23.16 -17.10
N ASP A 215 13.64 23.51 -16.70
CA ASP A 215 14.35 24.68 -17.27
C ASP A 215 14.47 24.57 -18.80
N ARG A 216 14.75 23.36 -19.30
CA ARG A 216 14.86 23.09 -20.73
C ARG A 216 13.53 23.25 -21.45
N GLU A 217 12.45 22.72 -20.88
CA GLU A 217 11.10 22.85 -21.43
C GLU A 217 10.63 24.30 -21.44
N LEU A 218 10.81 25.03 -20.34
CA LEU A 218 10.48 26.45 -20.23
C LEU A 218 11.28 27.30 -21.23
N ARG A 219 12.58 27.02 -21.39
CA ARG A 219 13.41 27.69 -22.40
C ARG A 219 12.85 27.46 -23.81
N ALA A 220 12.53 26.21 -24.15
CA ALA A 220 11.95 25.88 -25.45
C ALA A 220 10.57 26.52 -25.65
N GLU A 221 9.77 26.65 -24.59
CA GLU A 221 8.47 27.33 -24.63
C GLU A 221 8.61 28.83 -24.86
N ILE A 222 9.53 29.50 -24.14
CA ILE A 222 9.82 30.93 -24.33
C ILE A 222 10.29 31.18 -25.77
N ASP A 223 11.23 30.37 -26.27
CA ASP A 223 11.74 30.50 -27.64
C ASP A 223 10.61 30.32 -28.68
N ARG A 224 9.66 29.41 -28.44
CA ARG A 224 8.46 29.22 -29.27
C ARG A 224 7.50 30.41 -29.16
N GLY A 225 7.30 30.91 -27.95
CA GLY A 225 6.44 32.05 -27.60
C GLY A 225 6.81 33.34 -28.34
N LEU A 226 8.10 33.56 -28.62
CA LEU A 226 8.57 34.74 -29.38
C LEU A 226 7.99 34.85 -30.79
N THR A 227 7.55 33.74 -31.38
CA THR A 227 6.93 33.71 -32.72
C THR A 227 5.45 33.32 -32.68
N LEU A 228 4.89 33.10 -31.48
CA LEU A 228 3.56 32.56 -31.31
C LEU A 228 2.48 33.53 -31.82
N ASP A 229 2.62 34.82 -31.53
CA ASP A 229 1.68 35.85 -32.02
C ASP A 229 1.63 35.91 -33.54
N ASP A 230 2.79 35.81 -34.21
CA ASP A 230 2.85 35.81 -35.67
C ASP A 230 2.26 34.52 -36.27
N ARG A 231 2.47 33.37 -35.62
CA ARG A 231 1.84 32.09 -36.01
C ARG A 231 0.33 32.11 -35.81
N VAL A 232 -0.15 32.64 -34.68
CA VAL A 232 -1.57 32.79 -34.38
C VAL A 232 -2.22 33.75 -35.38
N ARG A 233 -1.56 34.88 -35.69
CA ARG A 233 -2.02 35.86 -36.69
C ARG A 233 -2.05 35.26 -38.10
N ALA A 234 -1.03 34.52 -38.49
CA ALA A 234 -1.00 33.84 -39.79
C ALA A 234 -2.11 32.77 -39.89
N ALA A 235 -2.30 31.96 -38.85
CA ALA A 235 -3.35 30.94 -38.80
C ALA A 235 -4.76 31.58 -38.85
N THR A 236 -5.04 32.58 -38.02
CA THR A 236 -6.34 33.28 -38.00
C THR A 236 -6.61 34.13 -39.24
N GLY A 237 -5.57 34.61 -39.91
CA GLY A 237 -5.67 35.34 -41.18
C GLY A 237 -6.17 34.49 -42.36
N SER A 238 -5.99 33.16 -42.28
CA SER A 238 -6.43 32.20 -43.30
C SER A 238 -7.87 31.69 -43.14
N LEU A 239 -8.53 32.01 -42.02
CA LEU A 239 -9.87 31.51 -41.66
C LEU A 239 -10.99 32.39 -42.24
N SER A 240 -12.16 31.79 -42.50
CA SER A 240 -13.35 32.54 -42.89
C SER A 240 -13.89 33.41 -41.74
N GLY A 241 -14.72 34.41 -42.04
CA GLY A 241 -15.17 35.40 -41.04
C GLY A 241 -15.92 34.83 -39.82
N ALA A 242 -16.60 33.69 -39.96
CA ALA A 242 -17.26 33.01 -38.83
C ALA A 242 -16.27 32.18 -38.00
N GLU A 243 -15.42 31.40 -38.65
CA GLU A 243 -14.38 30.56 -38.02
C GLU A 243 -13.34 31.42 -37.28
N LYS A 244 -12.97 32.56 -37.87
CA LYS A 244 -12.06 33.54 -37.25
C LYS A 244 -12.61 34.05 -35.93
N ARG A 245 -13.90 34.45 -35.87
CA ARG A 245 -14.54 34.92 -34.64
C ARG A 245 -14.58 33.84 -33.56
N VAL A 246 -14.91 32.60 -33.92
CA VAL A 246 -14.92 31.47 -32.96
C VAL A 246 -13.52 31.19 -32.42
N THR A 247 -12.51 31.23 -33.29
CA THR A 247 -11.12 31.00 -32.92
C THR A 247 -10.58 32.10 -32.01
N GLU A 248 -10.79 33.38 -32.36
CA GLU A 248 -10.42 34.52 -31.53
C GLU A 248 -11.12 34.49 -30.16
N ALA A 249 -12.41 34.16 -30.12
CA ALA A 249 -13.15 34.00 -28.87
C ALA A 249 -12.60 32.86 -28.01
N THR A 250 -12.18 31.75 -28.63
CA THR A 250 -11.59 30.61 -27.92
C THR A 250 -10.22 30.95 -27.34
N ILE A 251 -9.37 31.64 -28.10
CA ILE A 251 -8.06 32.11 -27.64
C ILE A 251 -8.24 33.06 -26.46
N ARG A 252 -9.14 34.04 -26.58
CA ARG A 252 -9.45 34.98 -25.48
C ARG A 252 -9.95 34.26 -24.23
N ARG A 253 -10.87 33.30 -24.38
CA ARG A 253 -11.38 32.51 -23.25
C ARG A 253 -10.28 31.70 -22.58
N LYS A 254 -9.36 31.10 -23.34
CA LYS A 254 -8.20 30.37 -22.78
C LYS A 254 -7.29 31.30 -22.00
N ALA A 255 -7.00 32.50 -22.53
CA ALA A 255 -6.19 33.50 -21.85
C ALA A 255 -6.85 33.97 -20.53
N GLU A 256 -8.15 34.27 -20.54
CA GLU A 256 -8.90 34.66 -19.34
C GLU A 256 -8.94 33.54 -18.27
N LEU A 257 -9.05 32.27 -18.70
CA LEU A 257 -8.98 31.13 -17.78
C LEU A 257 -7.58 30.95 -17.19
N ALA A 258 -6.53 31.14 -18.00
CA ALA A 258 -5.15 31.07 -17.54
C ALA A 258 -4.83 32.18 -16.54
N GLU A 259 -5.24 33.42 -16.82
CA GLU A 259 -5.06 34.56 -15.91
C GLU A 259 -5.75 34.32 -14.56
N LYS A 260 -7.02 33.92 -14.57
CA LYS A 260 -7.76 33.59 -13.34
C LYS A 260 -7.11 32.46 -12.54
N ARG A 261 -6.55 31.44 -13.22
CA ARG A 261 -5.81 30.37 -12.55
C ARG A 261 -4.55 30.93 -11.89
N THR A 262 -3.75 31.71 -12.62
CA THR A 262 -2.52 32.31 -12.08
C THR A 262 -2.80 33.23 -10.90
N GLU A 263 -3.86 34.05 -10.96
CA GLU A 263 -4.27 34.88 -9.82
C GLU A 263 -4.64 34.04 -8.60
N ARG A 264 -5.34 32.92 -8.79
CA ARG A 264 -5.69 32.01 -7.70
C ARG A 264 -4.45 31.36 -7.10
N GLU A 265 -3.54 30.86 -7.93
CA GLU A 265 -2.28 30.24 -7.47
C GLU A 265 -1.42 31.25 -6.69
N LYS A 266 -1.33 32.50 -7.16
CA LYS A 266 -0.64 33.57 -6.43
C LYS A 266 -1.32 33.93 -5.11
N LYS A 267 -2.65 33.92 -5.03
CA LYS A 267 -3.38 34.14 -3.77
C LYS A 267 -3.21 33.00 -2.77
N GLN A 268 -2.84 31.82 -3.25
CA GLN A 268 -2.54 30.64 -2.45
C GLN A 268 -1.04 30.50 -2.15
N ASP A 269 -0.23 31.52 -2.49
CA ASP A 269 1.22 31.53 -2.34
C ASP A 269 1.91 30.28 -2.91
N VAL A 270 1.36 29.73 -4.01
CA VAL A 270 1.92 28.56 -4.68
C VAL A 270 3.22 28.95 -5.38
N LYS A 271 4.34 28.37 -4.95
CA LYS A 271 5.67 28.56 -5.54
C LYS A 271 5.73 28.13 -7.01
N TRP A 272 5.21 26.94 -7.31
CA TRP A 272 5.19 26.37 -8.67
C TRP A 272 3.91 26.74 -9.43
N LEU A 273 3.94 27.88 -10.11
CA LEU A 273 2.83 28.35 -10.93
C LEU A 273 2.65 27.49 -12.19
N THR A 274 1.40 27.28 -12.61
CA THR A 274 1.08 26.55 -13.84
C THR A 274 1.41 27.42 -15.06
N PRO A 275 2.36 27.02 -15.93
CA PRO A 275 2.82 27.85 -17.04
C PRO A 275 1.69 28.22 -18.01
N ASN A 276 1.84 29.39 -18.63
CA ASN A 276 0.96 29.89 -19.69
C ASN A 276 1.80 30.15 -20.94
N GLU A 277 1.54 29.39 -22.01
CA GLU A 277 2.28 29.45 -23.28
C GLU A 277 2.23 30.84 -23.96
N TYR A 278 1.24 31.67 -23.62
CA TYR A 278 1.08 33.02 -24.18
C TYR A 278 1.75 34.12 -23.34
N ASP A 279 2.31 33.80 -22.18
CA ASP A 279 2.91 34.79 -21.27
C ASP A 279 4.41 34.52 -21.07
N ASN A 280 5.22 35.02 -22.01
CA ASN A 280 6.68 34.90 -21.97
C ASN A 280 7.29 35.49 -20.69
N ARG A 281 6.66 36.50 -20.09
CA ARG A 281 7.15 37.09 -18.84
C ARG A 281 6.96 36.10 -17.70
N MET A 282 5.76 35.53 -17.57
CA MET A 282 5.47 34.49 -16.58
C MET A 282 6.38 33.29 -16.74
N LEU A 283 6.55 32.77 -17.96
CA LEU A 283 7.48 31.66 -18.23
C LEU A 283 8.91 32.01 -17.81
N GLY A 284 9.35 33.24 -18.09
CA GLY A 284 10.64 33.75 -17.66
C GLY A 284 10.80 33.83 -16.14
N ASP A 285 9.74 34.21 -15.42
CA ASP A 285 9.74 34.28 -13.96
C ASP A 285 9.72 32.88 -13.33
N ILE A 286 8.89 31.95 -13.83
CA ILE A 286 8.92 30.53 -13.40
C ILE A 286 10.31 29.95 -13.60
N ARG A 287 10.94 30.22 -14.75
CA ARG A 287 12.28 29.73 -15.05
C ARG A 287 13.33 30.25 -14.06
N LYS A 288 13.21 31.49 -13.58
CA LYS A 288 14.10 32.01 -12.52
C LYS A 288 13.90 31.23 -11.22
N THR A 289 12.66 30.94 -10.84
CA THR A 289 12.35 30.11 -9.67
C THR A 289 12.98 28.73 -9.79
N VAL A 290 12.85 28.08 -10.95
CA VAL A 290 13.48 26.77 -11.21
C VAL A 290 15.00 26.82 -11.03
N LYS A 291 15.67 27.86 -11.53
CA LYS A 291 17.12 28.00 -11.38
C LYS A 291 17.55 28.25 -9.94
N SER A 292 16.85 29.14 -9.25
CA SER A 292 17.09 29.42 -7.84
C SER A 292 16.92 28.16 -6.99
N GLU A 293 15.91 27.35 -7.31
CA GLU A 293 15.66 26.10 -6.60
C GLU A 293 16.72 25.05 -6.90
N LEU A 294 17.15 24.94 -8.17
CA LEU A 294 18.21 24.02 -8.55
C LEU A 294 19.51 24.33 -7.80
N GLU A 295 19.86 25.62 -7.69
CA GLU A 295 21.01 26.07 -6.89
C GLU A 295 20.85 25.68 -5.41
N ARG A 296 19.69 25.97 -4.82
CA ARG A 296 19.38 25.62 -3.42
C ARG A 296 19.47 24.12 -3.14
N VAL A 297 18.83 23.29 -3.97
CA VAL A 297 18.82 21.83 -3.81
C VAL A 297 20.23 21.24 -3.99
N ILE A 298 21.09 21.86 -4.80
CA ILE A 298 22.50 21.46 -4.96
C ILE A 298 23.31 21.70 -3.68
N GLU A 299 23.05 22.81 -2.99
CA GLU A 299 23.73 23.19 -1.75
C GLU A 299 23.33 22.33 -0.55
N LEU A 300 22.12 21.77 -0.56
CA LEU A 300 21.66 20.86 0.49
C LEU A 300 22.42 19.53 0.48
N ASN A 301 22.68 19.00 1.67
CA ASN A 301 23.34 17.72 1.87
C ASN A 301 22.32 16.64 2.28
N PRO A 302 21.76 15.87 1.32
CA PRO A 302 20.75 14.87 1.63
C PRO A 302 21.24 13.78 2.58
N ALA A 303 22.54 13.45 2.58
CA ALA A 303 23.10 12.43 3.47
C ALA A 303 23.01 12.82 4.95
N VAL A 304 23.08 14.11 5.27
CA VAL A 304 22.93 14.59 6.66
C VAL A 304 21.47 14.46 7.11
N ILE A 305 20.52 14.77 6.22
CA ILE A 305 19.08 14.62 6.49
C ILE A 305 18.72 13.15 6.65
N GLU A 306 19.23 12.28 5.76
CA GLU A 306 19.02 10.83 5.82
C GLU A 306 19.57 10.23 7.12
N GLU A 307 20.81 10.57 7.50
CA GLU A 307 21.40 10.08 8.75
C GLU A 307 20.59 10.51 9.98
N ARG A 308 20.07 11.75 9.98
CA ARG A 308 19.21 12.26 11.05
C ARG A 308 17.86 11.56 11.06
N ALA A 309 17.25 11.35 9.91
CA ALA A 309 15.98 10.62 9.75
C ALA A 309 16.07 9.19 10.32
N GLU A 310 17.13 8.46 9.98
CA GLU A 310 17.37 7.09 10.51
C GLU A 310 17.48 7.07 12.03
N LEU A 311 18.12 8.09 12.61
CA LEU A 311 18.26 8.22 14.05
C LEU A 311 16.92 8.54 14.72
N LEU A 312 16.16 9.49 14.18
CA LEU A 312 14.83 9.86 14.67
C LEU A 312 13.87 8.67 14.61
N GLN A 313 13.83 7.95 13.49
CA GLN A 313 13.01 6.76 13.34
C GLN A 313 13.42 5.65 14.32
N ARG A 314 14.73 5.52 14.61
CA ARG A 314 15.22 4.57 15.61
C ARG A 314 14.79 4.95 17.02
N ILE A 315 14.83 6.24 17.37
CA ILE A 315 14.37 6.74 18.67
C ILE A 315 12.87 6.48 18.81
N GLU A 316 12.06 6.87 17.82
CA GLU A 316 10.61 6.65 17.82
C GLU A 316 10.26 5.16 17.98
N LYS A 317 10.92 4.28 17.21
CA LYS A 317 10.75 2.84 17.34
C LYS A 317 11.07 2.34 18.75
N THR A 318 12.14 2.86 19.35
CA THR A 318 12.56 2.50 20.72
C THR A 318 11.53 2.95 21.76
N LEU A 319 10.86 4.09 21.53
CA LEU A 319 9.75 4.56 22.35
C LEU A 319 8.55 3.60 22.26
N TYR A 320 8.11 3.24 21.05
CA TYR A 320 6.99 2.29 20.87
C TYR A 320 7.27 0.90 21.43
N GLU A 321 8.53 0.47 21.48
CA GLU A 321 8.94 -0.77 22.16
C GLU A 321 8.94 -0.66 23.70
N GLY A 322 8.57 0.50 24.26
CA GLY A 322 8.49 0.75 25.70
C GLY A 322 9.85 0.99 26.37
N ARG A 323 10.93 1.13 25.59
CA ARG A 323 12.31 1.27 26.10
C ARG A 323 12.70 2.74 26.32
N LEU A 324 11.92 3.44 27.15
CA LEU A 324 12.01 4.90 27.32
C LEU A 324 13.42 5.40 27.70
N ASP A 325 14.09 4.76 28.67
CA ASP A 325 15.45 5.16 29.08
C ASP A 325 16.48 4.99 27.96
N THR A 326 16.27 3.98 27.10
CA THR A 326 17.13 3.75 25.93
C THR A 326 16.93 4.84 24.88
N ALA A 327 15.68 5.26 24.65
CA ALA A 327 15.36 6.36 23.75
C ALA A 327 15.96 7.69 24.26
N ALA A 328 15.82 8.01 25.56
CA ALA A 328 16.44 9.17 26.19
C ALA A 328 17.98 9.16 26.04
N SER A 329 18.61 8.00 26.29
CA SER A 329 20.05 7.84 26.11
C SER A 329 20.51 8.01 24.66
N LEU A 330 19.67 7.62 23.68
CA LEU A 330 19.97 7.83 22.26
C LEU A 330 19.89 9.33 21.89
N MET A 331 18.87 10.03 22.40
CA MET A 331 18.72 11.48 22.20
C MET A 331 19.93 12.24 22.79
N GLU A 332 20.30 11.95 24.04
CA GLU A 332 21.45 12.59 24.70
C GLU A 332 22.78 12.31 23.97
N ARG A 333 23.03 11.05 23.58
CA ARG A 333 24.28 10.69 22.89
C ARG A 333 24.43 11.37 21.54
N HIS A 334 23.32 11.67 20.88
CA HIS A 334 23.29 12.21 19.52
C HIS A 334 22.73 13.64 19.46
N GLU A 335 22.72 14.37 20.58
CA GLU A 335 22.19 15.73 20.70
C GLU A 335 22.70 16.65 19.58
N ALA A 336 24.02 16.65 19.32
CA ALA A 336 24.62 17.50 18.28
C ALA A 336 24.12 17.21 16.84
N LYS A 337 23.55 16.02 16.58
CA LYS A 337 22.94 15.69 15.28
C LYS A 337 21.45 16.02 15.25
N LEU A 338 20.84 16.21 16.41
CA LEU A 338 19.40 16.39 16.61
C LEU A 338 19.02 17.84 16.96
N ASP A 339 19.99 18.67 17.38
CA ASP A 339 19.84 20.07 17.82
C ASP A 339 18.81 20.87 16.99
N ASP A 340 18.97 20.86 15.67
CA ASP A 340 18.12 21.63 14.76
C ASP A 340 16.79 20.95 14.38
N SER A 341 16.43 19.82 15.01
CA SER A 341 15.29 19.02 14.56
C SER A 341 13.98 19.38 15.24
N GLU A 342 13.03 19.89 14.46
CA GLU A 342 11.67 20.21 14.92
C GLU A 342 10.88 18.95 15.33
N TYR A 343 11.24 17.78 14.79
CA TYR A 343 10.58 16.51 15.10
C TYR A 343 10.84 16.01 16.54
N LEU A 344 11.84 16.57 17.23
CA LEU A 344 12.08 16.27 18.65
C LEU A 344 10.89 16.64 19.53
N GLU A 345 10.13 17.68 19.19
CA GLU A 345 8.94 18.06 19.96
C GLU A 345 7.87 16.97 19.91
N GLU A 346 7.69 16.36 18.73
CA GLU A 346 6.75 15.24 18.54
C GLU A 346 7.22 13.98 19.29
N LEU A 347 8.53 13.69 19.29
CA LEU A 347 9.09 12.60 20.08
C LEU A 347 8.93 12.82 21.59
N ALA A 348 9.05 14.05 22.08
CA ALA A 348 8.85 14.38 23.49
C ALA A 348 7.38 14.18 23.90
N LYS A 349 6.42 14.63 23.07
CA LYS A 349 4.98 14.37 23.28
C LYS A 349 4.68 12.87 23.28
N LEU A 350 5.30 12.11 22.38
CA LEU A 350 5.16 10.66 22.32
C LEU A 350 5.70 9.98 23.58
N GLU A 351 6.90 10.37 24.04
CA GLU A 351 7.48 9.83 25.27
C GLU A 351 6.57 10.11 26.48
N GLU A 352 6.07 11.34 26.63
CA GLU A 352 5.15 11.69 27.72
C GLU A 352 3.89 10.84 27.69
N ARG A 353 3.27 10.69 26.51
CA ARG A 353 2.09 9.85 26.33
C ARG A 353 2.36 8.41 26.73
N LEU A 354 3.45 7.82 26.22
CA LEU A 354 3.79 6.42 26.51
C LEU A 354 4.17 6.20 27.98
N ARG A 355 4.83 7.17 28.63
CA ARG A 355 5.12 7.11 30.07
C ARG A 355 3.84 7.14 30.90
N ASN A 356 2.86 7.97 30.54
CA ASN A 356 1.56 8.00 31.20
C ASN A 356 0.76 6.70 30.98
N GLU A 357 0.82 6.13 29.76
CA GLU A 357 0.24 4.83 29.45
C GLU A 357 0.90 3.70 30.26
N GLN A 358 2.23 3.71 30.44
CA GLN A 358 2.93 2.74 31.28
C GLN A 358 2.54 2.87 32.76
N ALA A 359 2.54 4.08 33.31
CA ALA A 359 2.15 4.33 34.69
C ALA A 359 0.71 3.90 34.98
N SER A 360 -0.23 4.19 34.08
CA SER A 360 -1.64 3.77 34.25
C SER A 360 -1.81 2.25 34.16
N ARG A 361 -1.00 1.54 33.34
CA ARG A 361 -0.98 0.08 33.31
C ARG A 361 -0.43 -0.52 34.60
N GLU A 362 0.66 0.03 35.13
CA GLU A 362 1.24 -0.40 36.40
C GLU A 362 0.26 -0.18 37.57
N GLU A 363 -0.41 0.98 37.62
CA GLU A 363 -1.46 1.24 38.62
C GLU A 363 -2.62 0.25 38.51
N ALA A 364 -3.09 -0.05 37.29
CA ALA A 364 -4.15 -1.03 37.06
C ALA A 364 -3.74 -2.45 37.47
N GLU A 365 -2.48 -2.84 37.21
CA GLU A 365 -1.93 -4.13 37.62
C GLU A 365 -1.85 -4.26 39.15
N VAL A 366 -1.38 -3.22 39.84
CA VAL A 366 -1.34 -3.18 41.32
C VAL A 366 -2.74 -3.29 41.92
N VAL A 367 -3.73 -2.58 41.37
CA VAL A 367 -5.13 -2.70 41.84
C VAL A 367 -5.66 -4.12 41.63
N MET A 368 -5.38 -4.73 40.49
CA MET A 368 -5.78 -6.10 40.21
C MET A 368 -5.08 -7.13 41.12
N GLU A 369 -3.82 -6.93 41.51
CA GLU A 369 -3.14 -7.79 42.47
C GLU A 369 -3.72 -7.66 43.88
N VAL A 370 -4.01 -6.43 44.33
CA VAL A 370 -4.66 -6.18 45.63
C VAL A 370 -6.06 -6.80 45.68
N ASP A 371 -6.83 -6.71 44.58
CA ASP A 371 -8.15 -7.35 44.49
C ASP A 371 -8.04 -8.89 44.53
N LYS A 372 -7.05 -9.50 43.86
CA LYS A 372 -6.80 -10.94 43.96
C LYS A 372 -6.42 -11.38 45.37
N GLU A 373 -5.56 -10.63 46.05
CA GLU A 373 -5.11 -10.95 47.42
C GLU A 373 -6.24 -10.78 48.44
N SER A 374 -7.08 -9.76 48.29
CA SER A 374 -8.25 -9.55 49.16
C SER A 374 -9.33 -10.64 48.96
N ILE A 375 -9.58 -11.08 47.73
CA ILE A 375 -10.48 -12.20 47.44
C ILE A 375 -9.93 -13.52 48.01
N ALA A 376 -8.62 -13.77 47.89
CA ALA A 376 -7.98 -14.96 48.45
C ALA A 376 -8.09 -14.99 49.98
N LYS A 377 -7.90 -13.85 50.65
CA LYS A 377 -8.04 -13.72 52.10
C LYS A 377 -9.49 -13.92 52.56
N ALA A 378 -10.45 -13.32 51.87
CA ALA A 378 -11.87 -13.52 52.17
C ALA A 378 -12.30 -14.98 51.98
N ALA A 379 -11.74 -15.68 50.98
CA ALA A 379 -11.98 -17.11 50.78
C ALA A 379 -11.37 -17.97 51.89
N SER A 380 -10.16 -17.65 52.39
CA SER A 380 -9.57 -18.40 53.52
C SER A 380 -10.32 -18.17 54.83
N GLU A 381 -10.77 -16.94 55.09
CA GLU A 381 -11.55 -16.61 56.30
C GLU A 381 -12.93 -17.28 56.27
N ALA A 382 -13.55 -17.42 55.09
CA ALA A 382 -14.81 -18.16 54.94
C ALA A 382 -14.66 -19.67 55.20
N VAL A 383 -13.54 -20.27 54.78
CA VAL A 383 -13.24 -21.69 55.03
C VAL A 383 -12.94 -21.95 56.51
N GLU A 384 -12.23 -21.06 57.20
CA GLU A 384 -12.06 -21.18 58.65
C GLU A 384 -13.39 -21.01 59.40
N ALA A 385 -14.23 -20.04 59.02
CA ALA A 385 -15.52 -19.84 59.65
C ALA A 385 -16.49 -21.03 59.45
N GLU A 386 -16.45 -21.69 58.29
CA GLU A 386 -17.24 -22.90 58.02
C GLU A 386 -16.76 -24.08 58.88
N LYS A 387 -15.44 -24.22 59.05
CA LYS A 387 -14.85 -25.25 59.89
C LYS A 387 -15.17 -25.04 61.38
N ASP A 388 -15.09 -23.80 61.86
CA ASP A 388 -15.45 -23.46 63.25
C ASP A 388 -16.95 -23.67 63.52
N ALA A 389 -17.82 -23.43 62.53
CA ALA A 389 -19.25 -23.68 62.63
C ALA A 389 -19.57 -25.19 62.65
N GLU A 390 -18.85 -26.00 61.87
CA GLU A 390 -18.99 -27.46 61.86
C GLU A 390 -18.51 -28.09 63.19
N GLU A 391 -17.43 -27.57 63.77
CA GLU A 391 -16.92 -28.01 65.08
C GLU A 391 -17.85 -27.61 66.24
N ALA A 392 -18.48 -26.42 66.16
CA ALA A 392 -19.51 -25.99 67.11
C ALA A 392 -20.80 -26.83 67.02
N ALA A 393 -21.24 -27.18 65.80
CA ALA A 393 -22.40 -28.05 65.58
C ALA A 393 -22.14 -29.50 66.06
N ALA A 394 -20.90 -29.99 65.91
CA ALA A 394 -20.50 -31.29 66.46
C ALA A 394 -20.46 -31.29 68.00
N ALA A 395 -20.09 -30.17 68.62
CA ALA A 395 -20.10 -30.02 70.08
C ALA A 395 -21.53 -29.97 70.67
N GLU A 396 -22.48 -29.31 69.99
CA GLU A 396 -23.91 -29.35 70.38
C GLU A 396 -24.53 -30.73 70.19
N ALA A 397 -24.13 -31.48 69.15
CA ALA A 397 -24.62 -32.84 68.90
C ALA A 397 -24.13 -33.88 69.95
N GLU A 398 -22.99 -33.65 70.60
CA GLU A 398 -22.53 -34.48 71.73
C GLU A 398 -23.25 -34.16 73.05
N GLU A 399 -23.84 -32.97 73.20
CA GLU A 399 -24.63 -32.60 74.38
C GLU A 399 -26.08 -33.16 74.32
N GLU A 400 -26.63 -33.40 73.13
CA GLU A 400 -27.99 -33.94 72.95
C GLU A 400 -28.10 -35.48 73.07
N VAL A 401 -26.99 -36.23 73.12
CA VAL A 401 -26.99 -37.71 73.23
C VAL A 401 -27.04 -38.23 74.68
N GLN A 402 -26.96 -37.36 75.70
CA GLN A 402 -27.11 -37.78 77.10
C GLN A 402 -28.52 -37.64 77.69
N GLU A 403 -29.51 -37.17 76.94
CA GLU A 403 -30.86 -36.93 77.49
C GLU A 403 -32.02 -37.56 76.70
N VAL A 404 -31.90 -38.80 76.20
CA VAL A 404 -33.11 -39.63 75.97
C VAL A 404 -32.86 -41.08 76.38
N SER A 405 -33.50 -41.42 77.50
CA SER A 405 -33.67 -42.77 78.04
C SER A 405 -35.03 -43.36 77.60
N GLY A 406 -35.08 -44.67 77.39
CA GLY A 406 -36.25 -45.47 77.79
C GLY A 406 -37.25 -45.96 76.72
N TRP A 407 -37.25 -47.30 76.54
CA TRP A 407 -38.40 -48.19 76.32
C TRP A 407 -39.15 -48.23 74.98
N GLY A 408 -39.27 -49.45 74.42
CA GLY A 408 -40.54 -49.99 73.90
C GLY A 408 -40.53 -50.57 72.48
N ASP A 409 -40.74 -51.89 72.38
CA ASP A 409 -40.92 -52.71 71.15
C ASP A 409 -42.02 -52.20 70.18
N ALA A 410 -41.78 -52.34 68.87
CA ALA A 410 -42.53 -53.22 67.94
C ALA A 410 -42.52 -52.74 66.46
N ASP A 411 -42.36 -53.73 65.57
CA ASP A 411 -42.71 -53.83 64.14
C ASP A 411 -42.03 -52.96 63.07
N ALA A 412 -41.32 -53.66 62.17
CA ALA A 412 -40.96 -53.23 60.81
C ALA A 412 -42.04 -53.72 59.81
N PRO A 413 -42.32 -53.00 58.70
CA PRO A 413 -41.43 -53.10 57.52
C PRO A 413 -41.33 -51.85 56.60
N LYS A 414 -40.15 -51.73 55.94
CA LYS A 414 -39.84 -51.33 54.53
C LYS A 414 -40.57 -50.13 53.90
N GLU A 415 -39.98 -49.28 53.05
CA GLU A 415 -38.63 -49.06 52.49
C GLU A 415 -38.76 -47.70 51.74
N GLY A 416 -37.70 -46.88 51.77
CA GLY A 416 -37.40 -45.90 50.72
C GLY A 416 -37.60 -44.44 51.10
N GLU A 417 -36.50 -43.75 51.46
CA GLU A 417 -36.30 -42.35 51.08
C GLU A 417 -34.83 -41.93 51.15
N GLU A 418 -34.45 -41.08 50.21
CA GLU A 418 -33.12 -40.62 49.83
C GLU A 418 -32.51 -39.65 50.85
N GLY A 419 -31.25 -39.85 51.24
CA GLY A 419 -30.45 -38.89 51.99
C GLY A 419 -29.72 -37.93 51.05
N GLY A 420 -30.40 -36.86 50.65
CA GLY A 420 -29.85 -35.78 49.83
C GLY A 420 -28.87 -34.89 50.59
N PHE A 421 -27.74 -34.58 49.96
CA PHE A 421 -26.91 -33.42 50.28
C PHE A 421 -27.81 -32.17 50.26
N SER A 422 -27.80 -31.39 51.34
CA SER A 422 -28.58 -30.16 51.48
C SER A 422 -28.35 -29.22 50.28
N MET A 423 -29.41 -28.95 49.51
CA MET A 423 -29.43 -28.00 48.39
C MET A 423 -28.97 -26.57 48.77
N VAL A 424 -28.84 -26.27 50.07
CA VAL A 424 -28.54 -24.92 50.55
C VAL A 424 -27.05 -24.58 50.38
N THR A 425 -26.13 -25.53 50.58
CA THR A 425 -24.68 -25.27 50.43
C THR A 425 -24.26 -25.16 48.97
N VAL A 426 -24.82 -25.99 48.07
CA VAL A 426 -24.59 -25.84 46.62
C VAL A 426 -25.20 -24.55 46.08
N GLY A 427 -26.36 -24.14 46.62
CA GLY A 427 -27.01 -22.88 46.24
C GLY A 427 -26.17 -21.63 46.56
N ILE A 428 -25.49 -21.60 47.70
CA ILE A 428 -24.65 -20.47 48.12
C ILE A 428 -23.37 -20.38 47.30
N VAL A 429 -22.71 -21.52 47.00
CA VAL A 429 -21.50 -21.54 46.16
C VAL A 429 -21.84 -21.10 44.73
N VAL A 430 -22.97 -21.53 44.18
CA VAL A 430 -23.42 -21.08 42.84
C VAL A 430 -23.79 -19.60 42.84
N LEU A 431 -24.44 -19.09 43.89
CA LEU A 431 -24.78 -17.66 43.99
C LEU A 431 -23.54 -16.77 44.08
N LEU A 432 -22.51 -17.20 44.82
CA LEU A 432 -21.23 -16.48 44.93
C LEU A 432 -20.45 -16.47 43.61
N LEU A 433 -20.44 -17.58 42.87
CA LEU A 433 -19.81 -17.65 41.54
C LEU A 433 -20.55 -16.79 40.50
N VAL A 434 -21.90 -16.73 40.57
CA VAL A 434 -22.70 -15.87 39.69
C VAL A 434 -22.49 -14.38 40.00
N LEU A 435 -22.38 -14.01 41.28
CA LEU A 435 -22.08 -12.63 41.68
C LEU A 435 -20.64 -12.22 41.27
N ALA A 436 -19.67 -13.12 41.41
CA ALA A 436 -18.30 -12.88 40.94
C ALA A 436 -18.24 -12.69 39.40
N GLY A 437 -19.00 -13.48 38.64
CA GLY A 437 -19.10 -13.33 37.19
C GLY A 437 -19.77 -12.02 36.75
N ALA A 438 -20.80 -11.56 37.47
CA ALA A 438 -21.49 -10.30 37.17
C ALA A 438 -20.61 -9.07 37.44
N VAL A 439 -19.77 -9.11 38.48
CA VAL A 439 -18.78 -8.05 38.76
C VAL A 439 -17.70 -8.00 37.69
N PHE A 440 -17.19 -9.16 37.24
CA PHE A 440 -16.21 -9.24 36.16
C PHE A 440 -16.74 -8.70 34.82
N ALA A 441 -17.99 -8.98 34.49
CA ALA A 441 -18.63 -8.47 33.26
C ALA A 441 -18.83 -6.95 33.29
N ASN A 442 -19.12 -6.37 34.47
CA ASN A 442 -19.36 -4.94 34.61
C ASN A 442 -18.06 -4.11 34.63
N ILE A 443 -16.95 -4.68 35.11
CA ILE A 443 -15.62 -4.07 35.04
C ILE A 443 -15.11 -4.05 33.60
N LYS A 444 -15.28 -5.15 32.85
CA LYS A 444 -14.85 -5.20 31.45
C LYS A 444 -15.58 -4.19 30.56
N LYS A 445 -16.89 -3.99 30.78
CA LYS A 445 -17.69 -3.05 29.99
C LYS A 445 -17.36 -1.58 30.26
N LYS A 446 -16.74 -1.26 31.40
CA LYS A 446 -16.39 0.12 31.77
C LYS A 446 -15.01 0.56 31.26
N ASN A 447 -14.23 -0.37 30.71
CA ASN A 447 -12.91 -0.11 30.12
C ASN A 447 -12.95 -0.11 28.57
N GLU A 448 -14.13 -0.28 27.96
CA GLU A 448 -14.33 -0.25 26.50
C GLU A 448 -15.16 0.98 26.03
N ASP A 449 -15.58 1.86 26.95
CA ASP A 449 -16.12 3.21 26.71
C ASP A 449 -15.12 4.26 27.21
#